data_AF-A0A3C1V352-F1
#
_entry.id   AF-A0A3C1V352-F1
#
_cell.length_a   1.000
_cell.length_b   1.000
_cell.length_c   1.000
_cell.angle_alpha   90.00
_cell.angle_beta   90.00
_cell.angle_gamma   90.00
#
_symmetry.space_group_name_H-M   'P 1'
#
loop_
_entity.id
_entity.type
_entity.pdbx_description
1 polymer ?
#
loop_
_entity_poly.entity_id
_entity_poly.type
_entity_poly.pdbx_seq_one_letter_code
_entity_poly.pdbx_strand_id
1 'polypeptide(L)'
;MQVQLIDTLRYHHPNTTMPTEAKPTKKRPAPAKKLCRNIIEKLKCPLDSRRLEVKDSEFRGMSLFVTRAGTKSWYFTRKINGRLIRKNLGERPVVPPEAARKKVKPWLQGNDPDDPAPECQKGSQDDTPDQSWRLFGKPSQRRSIQWRERNDR
;
A
#
# COMPACT_ATOMS: atom_id res chain seq x y z
N MET A 1 29.10 -15.73 69.12
CA MET A 1 29.96 -15.09 68.09
C MET A 1 30.39 -16.22 67.17
N GLN A 2 30.22 -16.23 65.86
CA GLN A 2 30.43 -15.17 64.90
C GLN A 2 29.70 -15.54 63.59
N VAL A 3 29.18 -14.49 62.98
CA VAL A 3 28.49 -14.26 61.70
C VAL A 3 28.58 -15.28 60.55
N GLN A 4 27.41 -15.45 59.94
CA GLN A 4 27.18 -16.02 58.62
C GLN A 4 27.88 -15.20 57.51
N LEU A 5 28.39 -15.88 56.49
CA LEU A 5 28.58 -15.26 55.17
C LEU A 5 27.63 -15.92 54.18
N ILE A 6 26.65 -15.12 53.77
CA ILE A 6 25.63 -15.38 52.77
C ILE A 6 26.26 -15.56 51.38
N ASP A 7 25.96 -16.71 50.78
CA ASP A 7 26.27 -17.06 49.40
C ASP A 7 25.63 -16.03 48.46
N THR A 8 26.47 -15.24 47.77
CA THR A 8 26.03 -14.27 46.78
C THR A 8 25.53 -14.99 45.54
N LEU A 9 24.23 -15.31 45.52
CA LEU A 9 23.54 -15.78 44.33
C LEU A 9 23.62 -14.70 43.24
N ARG A 10 24.36 -15.01 42.17
CA ARG A 10 24.40 -14.26 40.92
C ARG A 10 22.98 -14.12 40.36
N TYR A 11 22.44 -12.91 40.40
CA TYR A 11 21.28 -12.54 39.60
C TYR A 11 21.65 -12.56 38.11
N HIS A 12 21.52 -13.72 37.47
CA HIS A 12 21.39 -13.78 36.02
C HIS A 12 20.02 -13.20 35.66
N HIS A 13 20.01 -11.97 35.18
CA HIS A 13 18.85 -11.40 34.50
C HIS A 13 18.66 -12.22 33.21
N PRO A 14 17.56 -12.97 33.04
CA PRO A 14 17.25 -13.49 31.71
C PRO A 14 16.93 -12.28 30.84
N ASN A 15 17.74 -12.05 29.80
CA ASN A 15 17.35 -11.16 28.72
C ASN A 15 16.05 -11.71 28.13
N THR A 16 14.91 -11.17 28.56
CA THR A 16 13.62 -11.34 27.91
C THR A 16 13.71 -10.59 26.58
N THR A 17 14.30 -11.24 25.59
CA THR A 17 14.13 -10.86 24.20
C THR A 17 12.65 -11.03 23.90
N MET A 18 11.89 -9.93 23.93
CA MET A 18 10.53 -9.89 23.42
C MET A 18 10.54 -10.55 22.03
N PRO A 19 9.64 -11.51 21.72
CA PRO A 19 9.54 -12.00 20.36
C PRO A 19 9.17 -10.82 19.48
N THR A 20 10.10 -10.39 18.65
CA THR A 20 9.85 -9.46 17.55
C THR A 20 8.70 -10.05 16.75
N GLU A 21 7.51 -9.44 16.83
CA GLU A 21 6.35 -9.83 16.05
C GLU A 21 6.79 -10.02 14.60
N ALA A 22 6.74 -11.27 14.14
CA ALA A 22 7.06 -11.61 12.77
C ALA A 22 6.14 -10.79 11.86
N LYS A 23 6.72 -9.89 11.06
CA LYS A 23 5.98 -9.12 10.06
C LYS A 23 5.11 -10.09 9.27
N PRO A 24 3.78 -9.85 9.14
CA PRO A 24 2.90 -10.78 8.45
C PRO A 24 3.42 -10.97 7.03
N THR A 25 3.88 -12.19 6.74
CA THR A 25 4.38 -12.55 5.42
C THR A 25 3.25 -12.36 4.44
N LYS A 26 3.48 -11.55 3.39
CA LYS A 26 2.49 -11.30 2.33
C LYS A 26 2.18 -12.64 1.66
N LYS A 27 1.11 -13.30 2.10
CA LYS A 27 0.59 -14.51 1.45
C LYS A 27 0.33 -14.17 -0.02
N ARG A 28 0.78 -15.05 -0.92
CA ARG A 28 0.47 -14.93 -2.35
C ARG A 28 -1.04 -14.74 -2.51
N PRO A 29 -1.49 -13.70 -3.24
CA PRO A 29 -2.92 -13.47 -3.39
C PRO A 29 -3.54 -14.71 -4.04
N ALA A 30 -4.67 -15.16 -3.47
CA ALA A 30 -5.42 -16.28 -4.02
C ALA A 30 -5.73 -16.04 -5.51
N PRO A 31 -5.83 -17.11 -6.33
CA PRO A 31 -6.20 -16.97 -7.72
C PRO A 31 -7.53 -16.20 -7.84
N ALA A 32 -7.59 -15.28 -8.80
CA ALA A 32 -8.79 -14.48 -9.04
C ALA A 32 -9.97 -15.40 -9.37
N LYS A 33 -11.10 -15.20 -8.69
CA LYS A 33 -12.34 -15.95 -8.92
C LYS A 33 -13.32 -15.09 -9.72
N LYS A 34 -14.13 -15.70 -10.57
CA LYS A 34 -15.22 -15.01 -11.26
C LYS A 34 -16.24 -14.56 -10.22
N LEU A 35 -16.52 -13.25 -10.14
CA LEU A 35 -17.46 -12.70 -9.17
C LEU A 35 -18.90 -12.89 -9.64
N CYS A 36 -19.43 -14.09 -9.43
CA CYS A 36 -20.85 -14.40 -9.63
C CYS A 36 -21.69 -13.96 -8.42
N ARG A 37 -23.01 -13.80 -8.62
CA ARG A 37 -23.97 -13.37 -7.59
C ARG A 37 -23.81 -14.12 -6.26
N ASN A 38 -23.76 -15.44 -6.33
CA ASN A 38 -23.66 -16.32 -5.15
C ASN A 38 -22.31 -16.18 -4.40
N ILE A 39 -21.22 -15.96 -5.13
CA ILE A 39 -19.90 -15.75 -4.53
C ILE A 39 -19.90 -14.42 -3.78
N ILE A 40 -20.41 -13.36 -4.42
CA ILE A 40 -20.49 -12.02 -3.85
C ILE A 40 -21.32 -12.00 -2.56
N GLU A 41 -22.43 -12.75 -2.52
CA GLU A 41 -23.29 -12.84 -1.33
C GLU A 41 -22.56 -13.49 -0.15
N LYS A 42 -21.78 -14.54 -0.41
CA LYS A 42 -20.99 -15.23 0.61
C LYS A 42 -19.76 -14.44 1.09
N LEU A 43 -19.31 -13.42 0.35
CA LEU A 43 -18.18 -12.60 0.75
C LEU A 43 -18.52 -11.76 1.99
N LYS A 44 -17.67 -11.90 3.01
CA LYS A 44 -17.66 -11.11 4.24
C LYS A 44 -16.25 -10.57 4.46
N CYS A 45 -16.16 -9.39 5.07
CA CYS A 45 -14.87 -8.84 5.47
C CYS A 45 -14.32 -9.64 6.67
N PRO A 46 -13.05 -10.08 6.66
CA PRO A 46 -12.46 -10.70 7.85
C PRO A 46 -12.36 -9.68 8.98
N LEU A 47 -12.42 -10.14 10.23
CA LEU A 47 -12.43 -9.28 11.42
C LEU A 47 -11.18 -8.40 11.52
N ASP A 48 -10.04 -8.93 11.06
CA ASP A 48 -8.72 -8.32 11.14
C ASP A 48 -8.49 -7.22 10.09
N SER A 49 -9.44 -6.98 9.19
CA SER A 49 -9.30 -6.00 8.11
C SER A 49 -10.48 -5.04 8.07
N ARG A 50 -10.20 -3.78 7.72
CA ARG A 50 -11.24 -2.76 7.51
C ARG A 50 -12.07 -3.01 6.24
N ARG A 51 -11.43 -3.60 5.22
CA ARG A 51 -12.03 -3.89 3.92
C ARG A 51 -11.36 -5.11 3.29
N LEU A 52 -12.15 -5.88 2.56
CA LEU A 52 -11.68 -6.96 1.70
C LEU A 52 -11.78 -6.51 0.24
N GLU A 53 -10.66 -6.57 -0.48
CA GLU A 53 -10.63 -6.37 -1.93
C GLU A 53 -10.63 -7.74 -2.62
N VAL A 54 -11.62 -7.99 -3.47
CA VAL A 54 -11.71 -9.22 -4.26
C VAL A 54 -11.67 -8.85 -5.73
N LYS A 55 -10.64 -9.33 -6.43
CA LYS A 55 -10.45 -9.09 -7.86
C LYS A 55 -11.34 -10.02 -8.68
N ASP A 56 -11.97 -9.47 -9.71
CA ASP A 56 -12.70 -10.28 -10.69
C ASP A 56 -11.72 -10.95 -11.66
N SER A 57 -11.97 -12.21 -11.99
CA SER A 57 -11.14 -12.95 -12.97
C SER A 57 -11.50 -12.64 -14.42
N GLU A 58 -12.72 -12.19 -14.70
CA GLU A 58 -13.22 -11.99 -16.05
C GLU A 58 -12.82 -10.61 -16.59
N PHE A 59 -12.82 -9.59 -15.72
CA PHE A 59 -12.45 -8.23 -16.09
C PHE A 59 -11.23 -7.75 -15.32
N ARG A 60 -10.08 -7.72 -16.02
CA ARG A 60 -8.82 -7.23 -15.45
C ARG A 60 -8.96 -5.78 -14.99
N GLY A 61 -8.71 -5.55 -13.70
CA GLY A 61 -8.83 -4.24 -13.07
C GLY A 61 -10.18 -3.99 -12.39
N MET A 62 -11.17 -4.87 -12.57
CA MET A 62 -12.42 -4.81 -11.81
C MET A 62 -12.24 -5.49 -10.45
N SER A 63 -12.71 -4.85 -9.39
CA SER A 63 -12.59 -5.35 -8.02
C SER A 63 -13.82 -4.98 -7.19
N LEU A 64 -14.21 -5.90 -6.32
CA LEU A 64 -15.25 -5.67 -5.32
C LEU A 64 -14.60 -5.33 -3.99
N PHE A 65 -15.03 -4.23 -3.40
CA PHE A 65 -14.66 -3.83 -2.06
C PHE A 65 -15.80 -4.20 -1.11
N VAL A 66 -15.49 -5.00 -0.10
CA VAL A 66 -16.43 -5.37 0.97
C VAL A 66 -15.93 -4.74 2.26
N THR A 67 -16.69 -3.82 2.84
CA THR A 67 -16.33 -3.19 4.12
C THR A 67 -16.72 -4.08 5.30
N ARG A 68 -16.18 -3.80 6.49
CA ARG A 68 -16.58 -4.47 7.73
C ARG A 68 -18.09 -4.30 8.05
N ALA A 69 -18.69 -3.18 7.64
CA ALA A 69 -20.14 -2.95 7.77
C ALA A 69 -20.98 -3.81 6.81
N GLY A 70 -20.35 -4.50 5.85
CA GLY A 70 -21.05 -5.33 4.86
C GLY A 70 -21.41 -4.58 3.58
N THR A 71 -21.11 -3.29 3.47
CA THR A 71 -21.23 -2.51 2.24
C THR A 71 -20.34 -3.09 1.15
N LYS A 72 -20.89 -3.24 -0.05
CA LYS A 72 -20.23 -3.86 -1.20
C LYS A 72 -20.20 -2.85 -2.34
N SER A 73 -19.03 -2.40 -2.74
CA SER A 73 -18.87 -1.39 -3.79
C SER A 73 -17.93 -1.86 -4.88
N TRP A 74 -18.30 -1.56 -6.13
CA TRP A 74 -17.53 -1.94 -7.30
C TRP A 74 -16.53 -0.86 -7.67
N TYR A 75 -15.29 -1.25 -7.87
CA TYR A 75 -14.22 -0.37 -8.34
C TYR A 75 -13.57 -0.92 -9.59
N PHE A 76 -13.18 -0.01 -10.47
CA PHE A 76 -12.30 -0.29 -11.59
C PHE A 76 -10.97 0.42 -11.38
N THR A 77 -9.87 -0.32 -11.46
CA THR A 77 -8.51 0.19 -11.32
C THR A 77 -7.65 -0.33 -12.46
N ARG A 78 -7.19 0.56 -13.33
CA ARG A 78 -6.33 0.20 -14.48
C ARG A 78 -5.46 1.37 -14.87
N LYS A 79 -4.30 1.09 -15.48
CA LYS A 79 -3.53 2.10 -16.20
C LYS A 79 -4.11 2.31 -17.60
N ILE A 80 -4.50 3.54 -17.92
CA ILE A 80 -4.95 3.98 -19.24
C ILE A 80 -4.10 5.19 -19.60
N ASN A 81 -3.52 5.24 -20.81
CA ASN A 81 -2.67 6.35 -21.27
C ASN A 81 -1.53 6.71 -20.29
N GLY A 82 -0.92 5.70 -19.66
CA GLY A 82 0.13 5.90 -18.66
C GLY A 82 -0.35 6.35 -17.27
N ARG A 83 -1.61 6.74 -17.12
CA ARG A 83 -2.22 7.21 -15.86
C ARG A 83 -2.94 6.07 -15.15
N LEU A 84 -2.74 5.94 -13.84
CA LEU A 84 -3.49 4.98 -13.02
C LEU A 84 -4.86 5.57 -12.69
N ILE A 85 -5.91 5.05 -13.31
CA ILE A 85 -7.28 5.47 -13.03
C ILE A 85 -7.93 4.55 -12.00
N ARG A 86 -8.74 5.13 -11.12
CA ARG A 86 -9.60 4.40 -10.20
C ARG A 86 -11.00 5.01 -10.21
N LYS A 87 -11.98 4.23 -10.66
CA LYS A 87 -13.38 4.68 -10.80
C LYS A 87 -14.30 3.81 -9.93
N ASN A 88 -15.27 4.45 -9.27
CA ASN A 88 -16.33 3.76 -8.55
C ASN A 88 -17.49 3.49 -9.52
N LEU A 89 -17.88 2.22 -9.67
CA LEU A 89 -18.94 1.79 -10.61
C LEU A 89 -20.33 1.80 -9.97
N GLY A 90 -20.37 1.91 -8.63
CA GLY A 90 -21.55 1.95 -7.79
C GLY A 90 -21.57 0.88 -6.70
N GLU A 91 -22.58 0.98 -5.85
CA GLU A 91 -22.81 0.07 -4.73
C GLU A 91 -23.74 -1.10 -5.12
N ARG A 92 -23.52 -2.26 -4.52
CA ARG A 92 -24.42 -3.41 -4.54
C ARG A 92 -25.44 -3.22 -3.39
N PRO A 93 -26.75 -3.44 -3.59
CA PRO A 93 -27.38 -4.18 -4.69
C PRO A 93 -27.75 -3.37 -5.93
N VAL A 94 -27.64 -2.04 -5.88
CA VAL A 94 -28.05 -1.12 -6.96
C VAL A 94 -27.38 -1.48 -8.29
N VAL A 95 -26.11 -1.87 -8.25
CA VAL A 95 -25.34 -2.30 -9.43
C VAL A 95 -25.04 -3.81 -9.39
N PRO A 96 -25.74 -4.63 -10.19
CA PRO A 96 -25.39 -6.04 -10.34
C PRO A 96 -24.05 -6.21 -11.08
N PRO A 97 -23.39 -7.37 -10.95
CA PRO A 97 -22.09 -7.62 -11.58
C PRO A 97 -22.13 -7.40 -13.10
N GLU A 98 -23.20 -7.81 -13.78
CA GLU A 98 -23.35 -7.62 -15.23
C GLU A 98 -23.43 -6.14 -15.63
N ALA A 99 -24.15 -5.33 -14.87
CA ALA A 99 -24.24 -3.88 -15.12
C ALA A 99 -22.88 -3.20 -14.87
N ALA A 100 -22.18 -3.57 -13.79
CA ALA A 100 -20.84 -3.07 -13.53
C ALA A 100 -19.86 -3.41 -14.67
N ARG A 101 -19.95 -4.63 -15.22
CA ARG A 101 -19.14 -5.05 -16.38
C ARG A 101 -19.42 -4.24 -17.63
N LYS A 102 -20.70 -3.93 -17.92
CA LYS A 102 -21.08 -3.04 -19.04
C LYS A 102 -20.44 -1.66 -18.90
N LYS A 103 -20.46 -1.08 -17.68
CA LYS A 103 -19.81 0.22 -17.40
C LYS A 103 -18.29 0.19 -17.62
N VAL A 104 -17.65 -0.97 -17.40
CA VAL A 104 -16.19 -1.09 -17.52
C VAL A 104 -15.69 -1.18 -18.96
N LYS A 105 -16.53 -1.66 -19.89
CA LYS A 105 -16.17 -1.82 -21.32
C LYS A 105 -15.50 -0.59 -21.97
N PRO A 106 -16.02 0.65 -21.85
CA PRO A 106 -15.36 1.82 -22.45
C PRO A 106 -13.93 2.03 -21.94
N TRP A 107 -13.72 1.94 -20.62
CA TRP A 107 -12.38 2.08 -20.03
C TRP A 107 -11.42 0.95 -20.43
N LEU A 108 -11.93 -0.25 -20.74
CA LEU A 108 -11.07 -1.33 -21.23
C LEU A 108 -10.51 -1.07 -22.62
N GLN A 109 -11.26 -0.32 -23.44
CA GLN A 109 -10.88 0.10 -24.78
C GLN A 109 -9.89 1.28 -24.75
N GLY A 110 -9.57 1.81 -23.56
CA GLY A 110 -8.65 2.93 -23.40
C GLY A 110 -9.31 4.31 -23.48
N ASN A 111 -10.64 4.36 -23.59
CA ASN A 111 -11.39 5.60 -23.58
C ASN A 111 -11.72 5.95 -22.11
N ASP A 112 -11.03 6.93 -21.54
CA ASP A 112 -11.48 7.56 -20.30
C ASP A 112 -12.31 8.81 -20.67
N PRO A 113 -13.65 8.78 -20.50
CA PRO A 113 -14.51 9.91 -20.85
C PRO A 113 -14.24 11.15 -20.00
N ASP A 114 -13.59 10.99 -18.84
CA ASP A 114 -13.24 12.08 -17.94
C ASP A 114 -11.75 12.46 -18.02
N ASP A 115 -11.01 12.10 -19.08
CA ASP A 115 -9.61 12.55 -19.26
C ASP A 115 -9.63 14.00 -19.76
N PRO A 116 -9.38 15.03 -18.93
CA PRO A 116 -8.99 16.32 -19.48
C PRO A 116 -7.69 16.07 -20.23
N ALA A 117 -7.63 16.56 -21.47
CA ALA A 117 -6.42 16.54 -22.32
C ALA A 117 -5.18 16.79 -21.47
N PRO A 118 -4.02 16.16 -21.76
CA PRO A 118 -2.84 16.30 -20.93
C PRO A 118 -2.43 17.77 -20.86
N GLU A 119 -2.83 18.47 -19.80
CA GLU A 119 -2.21 19.73 -19.46
C GLU A 119 -0.78 19.37 -19.11
N CYS A 120 0.12 19.75 -20.02
CA CYS A 120 1.54 19.77 -19.77
C CYS A 120 1.74 20.47 -18.42
N GLN A 121 2.04 19.72 -17.37
CA GLN A 121 2.81 20.28 -16.28
C GLN A 121 4.17 20.61 -16.88
N LYS A 122 4.25 21.79 -17.50
CA LYS A 122 5.47 22.53 -17.70
C LYS A 122 6.09 22.57 -16.31
N GLY A 123 7.09 21.72 -16.06
CA GLY A 123 8.14 22.14 -15.16
C GLY A 123 8.56 23.50 -15.69
N SER A 124 8.26 24.56 -14.94
CA SER A 124 8.76 25.89 -15.24
C SER A 124 10.27 25.74 -15.37
N GLN A 125 10.75 25.79 -16.61
CA GLN A 125 12.12 26.11 -16.92
C GLN A 125 12.33 27.57 -16.52
N ASP A 126 12.48 27.81 -15.22
CA ASP A 126 13.29 28.93 -14.74
C ASP A 126 14.65 28.34 -14.34
N ASP A 127 15.30 27.74 -15.34
CA ASP A 127 16.71 27.35 -15.31
C ASP A 127 17.58 28.61 -15.54
N THR A 128 17.28 29.68 -14.79
CA THR A 128 18.28 30.71 -14.53
C THR A 128 19.00 30.24 -13.27
N PRO A 129 20.23 29.72 -13.36
CA PRO A 129 21.01 29.49 -12.17
C PRO A 129 21.26 30.84 -11.52
N ASP A 130 20.50 31.13 -10.47
CA ASP A 130 20.75 32.26 -9.59
C ASP A 130 22.20 32.16 -9.10
N GLN A 131 23.06 33.05 -9.60
CA GLN A 131 24.50 33.06 -9.29
C GLN A 131 24.78 33.55 -7.85
N SER A 132 23.77 33.60 -6.98
CA SER A 132 23.87 34.03 -5.58
C SER A 132 24.84 33.16 -4.75
N TRP A 133 25.10 31.92 -5.17
CA TRP A 133 26.12 31.06 -4.55
C TRP A 133 27.56 31.58 -4.69
N ARG A 134 27.80 32.62 -5.51
CA ARG A 134 29.10 33.31 -5.59
C ARG A 134 29.29 34.36 -4.50
N LEU A 135 28.22 34.84 -3.86
CA LEU A 135 28.28 35.89 -2.84
C LEU A 135 28.36 35.35 -1.41
N PHE A 136 27.91 34.11 -1.18
CA PHE A 136 28.05 33.45 0.10
C PHE A 136 29.22 32.47 0.05
N GLY A 137 30.27 32.76 0.83
CA GLY A 137 31.50 31.96 0.89
C GLY A 137 31.23 30.46 1.01
N LYS A 138 32.08 29.66 0.34
CA LYS A 138 32.00 28.20 0.24
C LYS A 138 31.56 27.56 1.57
N PRO A 139 30.55 26.68 1.60
CA PRO A 139 30.26 25.88 2.79
C PRO A 139 31.49 25.03 3.11
N SER A 140 32.09 25.23 4.29
CA SER A 140 33.23 24.43 4.74
C SER A 140 32.84 22.95 4.78
N GLN A 141 33.67 22.07 4.23
CA GLN A 141 33.46 20.62 4.23
C GLN A 141 33.08 20.11 5.63
N ARG A 142 31.79 19.81 5.84
CA ARG A 142 31.33 19.11 7.02
C ARG A 142 31.67 17.64 6.84
N ARG A 143 32.60 17.20 7.68
CA ARG A 143 33.16 15.87 7.84
C ARG A 143 32.20 14.73 7.46
N SER A 144 32.68 13.89 6.55
CA SER A 144 32.20 12.55 6.25
C SER A 144 31.99 11.76 7.55
N ILE A 145 30.77 11.28 7.77
CA ILE A 145 30.48 10.31 8.84
C ILE A 145 30.97 8.95 8.33
N GLN A 146 32.17 8.59 8.78
CA GLN A 146 32.79 7.30 8.54
C GLN A 146 31.98 6.21 9.24
N TRP A 147 31.29 5.37 8.47
CA TRP A 147 30.67 4.14 8.96
C TRP A 147 31.77 3.21 9.49
N ARG A 148 31.72 2.91 10.79
CA ARG A 148 32.65 2.00 11.45
C ARG A 148 32.08 0.58 11.39
N GLU A 149 32.66 -0.25 10.54
CA GLU A 149 32.54 -1.71 10.62
C GLU A 149 33.06 -2.18 11.99
N ARG A 150 32.29 -3.03 12.66
CA ARG A 150 32.79 -3.85 13.76
C ARG A 150 32.38 -5.29 13.47
N ASN A 151 33.32 -6.03 12.87
CA ASN A 151 33.38 -7.47 12.97
C ASN A 151 33.72 -7.80 14.42
N ASP A 152 32.81 -8.40 15.16
CA ASP A 152 33.14 -9.06 16.42
C ASP A 152 33.28 -10.57 16.15
N ARG A 153 34.36 -11.10 16.72
CA ARG A 153 34.94 -12.44 16.57
C ARG A 153 34.54 -13.30 17.76
#